data_AF-A0A562M7W3-F1
#
_entry.id   AF-A0A562M7W3-F1
#
_cell.length_a   1.000
_cell.length_b   1.000
_cell.length_c   1.000
_cell.angle_alpha   90.00
_cell.angle_beta   90.00
_cell.angle_gamma   90.00
#
_symmetry.space_group_name_H-M   'P 1'
#
loop_
_entity.id
_entity.type
_entity.pdbx_description
1 polymer ?
#
loop_
_entity_poly.entity_id
_entity_poly.type
_entity_poly.pdbx_seq_one_letter_code
_entity_poly.pdbx_strand_id
1 'polypeptide(L)'
;MIYFLSSFTEIMGTSAKKARIALSQLILTSNKIYGHLINITKSKITIEKSSFLRRNYLQLLSVIESLLDDCENLNEKLLRNLPLTKYSSFVGKDLFKKNLDILKSRIYSFSINHDLVKLLLAALRNVIDKKEIKRGELKYALMILGEFLNLDDLSTEKMEDILIQYDFNTPKFFNYCAKKCLNETVENTSLHSQMENIISLEERLNVIPQKRFVRLTFEDESIRQQLKTLYKEKKESLKERLELRRNEILDSKLWQDNEKAMVNLSVPQMGLFIRLFMEQGIIPREDIGKTFNYYAKHFRTPHTSFISAESLQKKSSDVEFATAKKMKSQLIGMVNWLNEHYNTSNFKDS
;
A
#
# COMPACT_ATOMS: atom_id res chain seq x y z
N MET A 1 15.32 44.30 -25.10
CA MET A 1 14.49 43.30 -24.39
C MET A 1 13.19 43.03 -25.14
N ILE A 2 12.37 44.06 -25.42
CA ILE A 2 11.07 43.95 -26.13
C ILE A 2 11.17 43.22 -27.48
N TYR A 3 12.16 43.55 -28.31
CA TYR A 3 12.35 42.91 -29.62
C TYR A 3 12.69 41.40 -29.54
N PHE A 4 13.46 40.99 -28.53
CA PHE A 4 13.77 39.56 -28.34
C PHE A 4 12.53 38.80 -27.88
N LEU A 5 11.75 39.36 -26.94
CA LEU A 5 10.55 38.71 -26.42
C LEU A 5 9.50 38.52 -27.53
N SER A 6 9.28 39.56 -28.36
CA SER A 6 8.40 39.50 -29.53
C SER A 6 8.84 38.46 -30.55
N SER A 7 10.15 38.40 -30.84
CA SER A 7 10.71 37.38 -31.75
C SER A 7 10.63 35.98 -31.15
N PHE A 8 10.84 35.84 -29.84
CA PHE A 8 10.73 34.56 -29.13
C PHE A 8 9.29 34.05 -29.11
N THR A 9 8.29 34.92 -28.91
CA THR A 9 6.87 34.54 -29.02
C THR A 9 6.50 34.04 -30.41
N GLU A 10 7.06 34.64 -31.46
CA GLU A 10 6.89 34.20 -32.84
C GLU A 10 7.58 32.84 -33.10
N ILE A 11 8.81 32.67 -32.59
CA ILE A 11 9.55 31.40 -32.66
C ILE A 11 8.81 30.29 -31.89
N MET A 12 8.23 30.60 -30.74
CA MET A 12 7.42 29.69 -29.94
C MET A 12 6.16 29.23 -30.68
N GLY A 13 5.46 30.16 -31.36
CA GLY A 13 4.28 29.86 -32.17
C GLY A 13 4.56 28.99 -33.39
N THR A 14 5.80 28.99 -33.90
CA THR A 14 6.20 28.22 -35.08
C THR A 14 6.87 26.88 -34.75
N SER A 15 7.71 26.79 -33.71
CA SER A 15 8.35 25.52 -33.33
C SER A 15 8.96 25.53 -31.92
N ALA A 16 8.48 24.65 -31.05
CA ALA A 16 9.07 24.42 -29.72
C ALA A 16 10.56 23.99 -29.79
N LYS A 17 10.97 23.28 -30.84
CA LYS A 17 12.38 22.89 -31.05
C LYS A 17 13.25 24.12 -31.31
N LYS A 18 12.80 25.05 -32.16
CA LYS A 18 13.54 26.29 -32.46
C LYS A 18 13.65 27.19 -31.22
N ALA A 19 12.56 27.32 -30.46
CA ALA A 19 12.56 28.07 -29.20
C ALA A 19 13.56 27.48 -28.18
N ARG A 20 13.61 26.15 -28.04
CA ARG A 20 14.58 25.48 -27.18
C ARG A 20 16.03 25.73 -27.60
N ILE A 21 16.31 25.75 -28.90
CA ILE A 21 17.64 26.07 -29.43
C ILE A 21 18.02 27.51 -29.07
N ALA A 22 17.11 28.48 -29.29
CA ALA A 22 17.36 29.89 -28.99
C ALA A 22 17.69 30.10 -27.50
N LEU A 23 16.91 29.50 -26.58
CA LEU A 23 17.17 29.58 -25.15
C LEU A 23 18.47 28.88 -24.74
N SER A 24 18.80 27.76 -25.37
CA SER A 24 20.08 27.07 -25.13
C SER A 24 21.27 27.96 -25.54
N GLN A 25 21.16 28.68 -26.66
CA GLN A 25 22.19 29.64 -27.07
C GLN A 25 22.33 30.81 -26.09
N LEU A 26 21.22 31.28 -25.52
CA LEU A 26 21.23 32.32 -24.50
C LEU A 26 21.94 31.84 -23.22
N ILE A 27 21.67 30.61 -22.77
CA ILE A 27 22.38 29.98 -21.65
C ILE A 27 23.88 29.85 -21.94
N LEU A 28 24.26 29.38 -23.13
CA LEU A 28 25.67 29.27 -23.54
C LEU A 28 26.36 30.64 -23.55
N THR A 29 25.66 31.68 -23.98
CA THR A 29 26.16 33.06 -23.99
C THR A 29 26.38 33.57 -22.57
N SER A 30 25.40 33.39 -21.67
CA SER A 30 25.56 33.69 -20.23
C SER A 30 26.76 32.95 -19.62
N ASN A 31 26.92 31.67 -19.94
CA ASN A 31 28.04 30.84 -19.46
C ASN A 31 29.41 31.36 -19.92
N LYS A 32 29.52 31.84 -21.16
CA LYS A 32 30.75 32.45 -21.68
C LYS A 32 31.04 33.77 -20.96
N ILE A 33 30.04 34.63 -20.84
CA ILE A 33 30.14 35.92 -20.14
C ILE A 33 30.60 35.71 -18.68
N TYR A 34 30.00 34.74 -17.98
CA TYR A 34 30.38 34.40 -16.61
C TYR A 34 31.82 33.85 -16.52
N GLY A 35 32.26 33.07 -17.50
CA GLY A 35 33.65 32.64 -17.61
C GLY A 35 34.64 33.81 -17.71
N HIS A 36 34.32 34.82 -18.52
CA HIS A 36 35.13 36.04 -18.63
C HIS A 36 35.16 36.83 -17.31
N LEU A 37 34.01 36.94 -16.62
CA LEU A 37 33.93 37.58 -15.30
C LEU A 37 34.88 36.91 -14.28
N ILE A 38 34.88 35.57 -14.21
CA ILE A 38 35.80 34.82 -13.32
C ILE A 38 37.26 35.05 -13.71
N ASN A 39 37.58 35.07 -15.00
CA ASN A 39 38.95 35.28 -15.45
C ASN A 39 39.47 36.68 -15.11
N ILE A 40 38.61 37.70 -15.19
CA ILE A 40 38.95 39.08 -14.78
C ILE A 40 39.28 39.13 -13.29
N THR A 41 38.53 38.42 -12.45
CA THR A 41 38.83 38.35 -11.01
C THR A 41 40.15 37.66 -10.68
N LYS A 42 40.71 36.85 -11.59
CA LYS A 42 42.02 36.19 -11.42
C LYS A 42 43.18 36.99 -12.00
N SER A 43 42.92 37.89 -12.94
CA SER A 43 43.93 38.70 -13.61
C SER A 43 44.37 39.91 -12.78
N LYS A 44 45.67 40.24 -12.80
CA LYS A 44 46.27 41.43 -12.16
C LYS A 44 45.95 42.73 -12.94
N ILE A 45 44.67 43.02 -13.18
CA ILE A 45 44.23 44.27 -13.82
C ILE A 45 44.20 45.39 -12.76
N THR A 46 44.54 46.63 -13.16
CA THR A 46 44.38 47.84 -12.34
C THR A 46 42.98 47.94 -11.73
N ILE A 47 42.91 48.24 -10.43
CA ILE A 47 41.72 48.14 -9.56
C ILE A 47 40.49 48.88 -10.14
N GLU A 48 40.67 50.08 -10.70
CA GLU A 48 39.58 50.91 -11.22
C GLU A 48 38.95 50.38 -12.53
N LYS A 49 39.76 49.91 -13.47
CA LYS A 49 39.25 49.30 -14.72
C LYS A 49 38.59 47.95 -14.45
N SER A 50 39.09 47.21 -13.46
CA SER A 50 38.53 45.92 -13.03
C SER A 50 37.12 46.06 -12.44
N SER A 51 36.88 47.10 -11.62
CA SER A 51 35.57 47.33 -11.00
C SER A 51 34.49 47.71 -12.02
N PHE A 52 34.81 48.57 -13.00
CA PHE A 52 33.88 48.95 -14.08
C PHE A 52 33.52 47.75 -14.97
N LEU A 53 34.51 46.98 -15.44
CA LEU A 53 34.26 45.79 -16.26
C LEU A 53 33.43 44.75 -15.51
N ARG A 54 33.75 44.49 -14.25
CA ARG A 54 32.98 43.59 -13.38
C ARG A 54 31.52 44.01 -13.30
N ARG A 55 31.25 45.31 -13.09
CA ARG A 55 29.87 45.85 -13.04
C ARG A 55 29.11 45.59 -14.34
N ASN A 56 29.73 45.85 -15.49
CA ASN A 56 29.09 45.62 -16.79
C ASN A 56 28.79 44.14 -17.04
N TYR A 57 29.72 43.24 -16.69
CA TYR A 57 29.48 41.81 -16.81
C TYR A 57 28.34 41.33 -15.91
N LEU A 58 28.27 41.80 -14.66
CA LEU A 58 27.16 41.48 -13.76
C LEU A 58 25.82 42.01 -14.28
N GLN A 59 25.80 43.23 -14.84
CA GLN A 59 24.59 43.79 -15.46
C GLN A 59 24.13 42.95 -16.67
N LEU A 60 25.05 42.57 -17.56
CA LEU A 60 24.74 41.71 -18.71
C LEU A 60 24.17 40.36 -18.27
N LEU A 61 24.79 39.72 -17.28
CA LEU A 61 24.30 38.46 -16.72
C LEU A 61 22.90 38.64 -16.13
N SER A 62 22.67 39.70 -15.35
CA SER A 62 21.35 40.00 -14.78
C SER A 62 20.27 40.20 -15.85
N VAL A 63 20.59 40.87 -16.97
CA VAL A 63 19.65 41.05 -18.07
C VAL A 63 19.32 39.72 -18.75
N ILE A 64 20.32 38.84 -18.94
CA ILE A 64 20.09 37.51 -19.52
C ILE A 64 19.21 36.66 -18.60
N GLU A 65 19.44 36.68 -17.29
CA GLU A 65 18.59 35.94 -16.33
C GLU A 65 17.16 36.47 -16.33
N SER A 66 16.97 37.79 -16.29
CA SER A 66 15.63 38.41 -16.38
C SER A 66 14.91 37.98 -17.66
N LEU A 67 15.62 37.90 -18.77
CA LEU A 67 15.03 37.50 -20.04
C LEU A 67 14.68 36.02 -20.08
N LEU A 68 15.48 35.16 -19.45
CA LEU A 68 15.15 33.75 -19.27
C LEU A 68 13.91 33.60 -18.38
N ASP A 69 13.79 34.39 -17.32
CA ASP A 69 12.62 34.40 -16.42
C ASP A 69 11.35 34.86 -17.16
N ASP A 70 11.44 35.91 -17.99
CA ASP A 70 10.33 36.35 -18.84
C ASP A 70 9.90 35.25 -19.83
N CYS A 71 10.87 34.53 -20.40
CA CYS A 71 10.58 33.40 -21.30
C CYS A 71 9.94 32.21 -20.56
N GLU A 72 10.26 32.01 -19.29
CA GLU A 72 9.63 31.01 -18.43
C GLU A 72 8.16 31.32 -18.20
N ASN A 73 7.81 32.60 -18.00
CA ASN A 73 6.42 33.03 -17.86
C ASN A 73 5.60 32.77 -19.14
N LEU A 74 6.25 32.77 -20.31
CA LEU A 74 5.60 32.45 -21.59
C LEU A 74 5.45 30.94 -21.81
N ASN A 75 6.45 30.13 -21.44
CA ASN A 75 6.36 28.67 -21.54
C ASN A 75 7.23 27.96 -20.50
N GLU A 76 6.65 27.73 -19.33
CA GLU A 76 7.34 27.11 -18.19
C GLU A 76 7.90 25.71 -18.53
N LYS A 77 7.12 24.89 -19.25
CA LYS A 77 7.49 23.51 -19.59
C LYS A 77 8.80 23.45 -20.38
N LEU A 78 9.03 24.43 -21.24
CA LEU A 78 10.19 24.44 -22.12
C LEU A 78 11.48 24.79 -21.37
N LEU A 79 11.45 25.80 -20.49
CA LEU A 79 12.63 26.18 -19.70
C LEU A 79 12.92 25.24 -18.54
N ARG A 80 11.90 24.58 -17.98
CA ARG A 80 12.05 23.67 -16.84
C ARG A 80 13.13 22.60 -17.05
N ASN A 81 13.24 22.09 -18.27
CA ASN A 81 14.17 21.01 -18.64
C ASN A 81 15.53 21.52 -19.13
N LEU A 82 15.70 22.83 -19.26
CA LEU A 82 16.97 23.43 -19.63
C LEU A 82 17.88 23.60 -18.40
N PRO A 83 19.20 23.53 -18.58
CA PRO A 83 20.13 23.79 -17.49
C PRO A 83 20.10 25.26 -17.06
N LEU A 84 20.38 25.49 -15.78
CA LEU A 84 20.71 26.82 -15.30
C LEU A 84 21.99 27.33 -15.97
N THR A 85 22.07 28.65 -16.09
CA THR A 85 23.35 29.29 -16.39
C THR A 85 24.32 29.05 -15.22
N LYS A 86 25.61 29.06 -15.50
CA LYS A 86 26.67 28.93 -14.48
C LYS A 86 26.59 30.06 -13.46
N TYR A 87 26.17 31.25 -13.88
CA TYR A 87 25.96 32.39 -13.02
C TYR A 87 24.82 32.14 -12.03
N SER A 88 23.62 31.79 -12.51
CA SER A 88 22.47 31.47 -11.66
C SER A 88 22.69 30.23 -10.81
N SER A 89 23.42 29.24 -11.33
CA SER A 89 23.83 28.07 -10.55
C SER A 89 24.75 28.48 -9.40
N PHE A 90 25.71 29.38 -9.61
CA PHE A 90 26.59 29.87 -8.56
C PHE A 90 25.82 30.66 -7.48
N VAL A 91 25.02 31.64 -7.89
CA VAL A 91 24.23 32.47 -6.96
C VAL A 91 23.19 31.64 -6.22
N GLY A 92 22.43 30.81 -6.94
CA GLY A 92 21.36 29.98 -6.39
C GLY A 92 21.88 28.89 -5.45
N LYS A 93 23.04 28.27 -5.72
CA LYS A 93 23.62 27.25 -4.85
C LYS A 93 23.98 27.78 -3.47
N ASP A 94 24.56 28.98 -3.39
CA ASP A 94 24.96 29.56 -2.10
C ASP A 94 23.74 29.86 -1.22
N LEU A 95 22.74 30.54 -1.79
CA LEU A 95 21.49 30.83 -1.10
C LEU A 95 20.76 29.55 -0.68
N PHE A 96 20.66 28.57 -1.58
CA PHE A 96 20.02 27.29 -1.29
C PHE A 96 20.71 26.53 -0.15
N LYS A 97 22.05 26.49 -0.13
CA LYS A 97 22.81 25.84 0.94
C LYS A 97 22.54 26.49 2.29
N LYS A 98 22.59 27.82 2.37
CA LYS A 98 22.26 28.56 3.59
C LYS A 98 20.86 28.22 4.10
N ASN A 99 19.87 28.26 3.22
CA ASN A 99 18.49 27.92 3.56
C ASN A 99 18.32 26.46 3.97
N LEU A 100 19.04 25.53 3.34
CA LEU A 100 19.03 24.11 3.67
C LEU A 100 19.65 23.86 5.05
N ASP A 101 20.72 24.57 5.40
CA ASP A 101 21.36 24.48 6.72
C ASP A 101 20.43 25.04 7.82
N ILE A 102 19.74 26.16 7.55
CA ILE A 102 18.70 26.70 8.44
C ILE A 102 17.59 25.66 8.62
N LEU A 103 17.05 25.11 7.54
CA LEU A 103 15.99 24.09 7.62
C LEU A 103 16.47 22.88 8.42
N LYS A 104 17.70 22.41 8.18
CA LYS A 104 18.29 21.28 8.90
C LYS A 104 18.32 21.54 10.41
N SER A 105 18.80 22.71 10.84
CA SER A 105 18.80 23.08 12.27
C SER A 105 17.38 23.10 12.87
N ARG A 106 16.40 23.61 12.13
CA ARG A 106 15.00 23.69 12.56
C ARG A 106 14.33 22.32 12.66
N ILE A 107 14.57 21.44 11.69
CA ILE A 107 14.00 20.08 11.70
C ILE A 107 14.51 19.27 12.89
N TYR A 108 15.79 19.43 13.26
CA TYR A 108 16.35 18.71 14.42
C TYR A 108 15.78 19.17 15.77
N SER A 109 15.15 20.35 15.86
CA SER A 109 14.42 20.76 17.06
C SER A 109 13.03 20.12 17.18
N PHE A 110 12.53 19.44 16.15
CA PHE A 110 11.22 18.80 16.15
C PHE A 110 11.31 17.28 16.27
N SER A 111 10.26 16.65 16.82
CA SER A 111 10.13 15.19 16.96
C SER A 111 9.66 14.52 15.65
N ILE A 112 10.43 14.71 14.59
CA ILE A 112 10.11 14.18 13.25
C ILE A 112 10.81 12.84 13.01
N ASN A 113 10.17 11.95 12.26
CA ASN A 113 10.77 10.69 11.83
C ASN A 113 12.12 10.93 11.13
N HIS A 114 13.19 10.38 11.71
CA HIS A 114 14.55 10.59 11.24
C HIS A 114 14.80 10.09 9.81
N ASP A 115 14.15 9.00 9.38
CA ASP A 115 14.29 8.48 8.02
C ASP A 115 13.69 9.45 7.00
N LEU A 116 12.54 10.06 7.31
CA LEU A 116 11.89 11.06 6.47
C LEU A 116 12.75 12.33 6.33
N VAL A 117 13.32 12.81 7.45
CA VAL A 117 14.24 13.96 7.45
C VAL A 117 15.46 13.70 6.59
N LYS A 118 16.13 12.56 6.82
CA LYS A 118 17.33 12.17 6.08
C LYS A 118 17.05 12.07 4.59
N LEU A 119 15.88 11.55 4.22
CA LEU A 119 15.44 11.42 2.84
C LEU A 119 15.24 12.78 2.17
N LEU A 120 14.50 13.70 2.81
CA LEU A 120 14.27 15.04 2.28
C LEU A 120 15.59 15.79 2.10
N LEU A 121 16.42 15.85 3.15
CA LEU A 121 17.69 16.58 3.10
C LEU A 121 18.63 16.00 2.04
N ALA A 122 18.70 14.67 1.91
CA ALA A 122 19.51 14.03 0.88
C ALA A 122 19.01 14.36 -0.53
N ALA A 123 17.70 14.32 -0.76
CA ALA A 123 17.12 14.65 -2.05
C ALA A 123 17.34 16.13 -2.44
N LEU A 124 17.12 17.06 -1.51
CA LEU A 124 17.37 18.49 -1.72
C LEU A 124 18.87 18.76 -1.98
N ARG A 125 19.76 18.10 -1.24
CA ARG A 125 21.21 18.19 -1.44
C ARG A 125 21.63 17.63 -2.80
N ASN A 126 21.03 16.53 -3.24
CA ASN A 126 21.32 15.95 -4.56
C ASN A 126 21.02 16.92 -5.71
N VAL A 127 20.03 17.82 -5.56
CA VAL A 127 19.75 18.83 -6.60
C VAL A 127 20.95 19.76 -6.80
N ILE A 128 21.60 20.21 -5.72
CA ILE A 128 22.72 21.16 -5.80
C ILE A 128 24.08 20.51 -6.09
N ASP A 129 24.23 19.22 -5.78
CA ASP A 129 25.48 18.48 -6.01
C ASP A 129 25.65 18.06 -7.47
N LYS A 130 24.60 18.15 -8.30
CA LYS A 130 24.70 17.94 -9.75
C LYS A 130 25.64 18.96 -10.40
N LYS A 131 26.43 18.46 -11.36
CA LYS A 131 27.29 19.29 -12.23
C LYS A 131 26.48 20.27 -13.06
N GLU A 132 25.33 19.82 -13.55
CA GLU A 132 24.38 20.58 -14.35
C GLU A 132 23.00 20.44 -13.73
N ILE A 133 22.43 21.56 -13.28
CA ILE A 133 21.16 21.60 -12.57
C ILE A 133 20.11 22.12 -13.54
N LYS A 134 19.02 21.36 -13.73
CA LYS A 134 17.88 21.84 -14.50
C LYS A 134 17.19 22.96 -13.75
N ARG A 135 16.75 24.01 -14.45
CA ARG A 135 16.08 25.18 -13.87
C ARG A 135 14.85 24.78 -13.05
N GLY A 136 14.07 23.82 -13.56
CA GLY A 136 12.92 23.25 -12.86
C GLY A 136 13.23 22.57 -11.54
N GLU A 137 14.34 21.85 -11.46
CA GLU A 137 14.74 21.11 -10.25
C GLU A 137 15.11 22.08 -9.13
N LEU A 138 15.89 23.13 -9.43
CA LEU A 138 16.24 24.13 -8.42
C LEU A 138 15.03 24.96 -7.99
N LYS A 139 14.18 25.39 -8.94
CA LYS A 139 12.95 26.14 -8.64
C LYS A 139 12.04 25.34 -7.73
N TYR A 140 11.82 24.06 -8.04
CA TYR A 140 11.06 23.14 -7.20
C TYR A 140 11.68 23.01 -5.81
N ALA A 141 12.99 22.78 -5.73
CA ALA A 141 13.67 22.58 -4.46
C ALA A 141 13.60 23.85 -3.59
N LEU A 142 13.78 25.04 -4.17
CA LEU A 142 13.64 26.32 -3.49
C LEU A 142 12.21 26.55 -2.98
N MET A 143 11.21 26.20 -3.78
CA MET A 143 9.81 26.31 -3.38
C MET A 143 9.51 25.39 -2.19
N ILE A 144 9.85 24.10 -2.26
CA ILE A 144 9.66 23.18 -1.11
C ILE A 144 10.43 23.66 0.12
N LEU A 145 11.66 24.12 -0.05
CA LEU A 145 12.47 24.66 1.03
C LEU A 145 11.80 25.88 1.67
N GLY A 146 11.24 26.78 0.87
CA GLY A 146 10.47 27.94 1.34
C GLY A 146 9.24 27.53 2.13
N GLU A 147 8.48 26.54 1.65
CA GLU A 147 7.31 26.02 2.36
C GLU A 147 7.70 25.51 3.76
N PHE A 148 8.77 24.72 3.87
CA PHE A 148 9.21 24.23 5.18
C PHE A 148 9.80 25.32 6.09
N LEU A 149 10.45 26.33 5.52
CA LEU A 149 10.98 27.47 6.29
C LEU A 149 9.88 28.41 6.80
N ASN A 150 8.69 28.40 6.20
CA ASN A 150 7.58 29.26 6.60
C ASN A 150 6.65 28.61 7.65
N LEU A 151 6.85 27.35 8.03
CA LEU A 151 5.97 26.63 8.96
C LEU A 151 6.44 26.75 10.40
N ASP A 152 5.58 27.26 11.28
CA ASP A 152 5.89 27.44 12.71
C ASP A 152 6.02 26.13 13.49
N ASP A 153 5.26 25.11 13.10
CA ASP A 153 5.26 23.77 13.69
C ASP A 153 5.31 22.70 12.60
N LEU A 154 6.18 21.71 12.79
CA LEU A 154 6.41 20.63 11.84
C LEU A 154 6.33 19.27 12.55
N SER A 155 5.32 18.49 12.18
CA SER A 155 5.18 17.09 12.56
C SER A 155 5.53 16.16 11.39
N THR A 156 5.80 14.88 11.68
CA THR A 156 6.03 13.86 10.64
C THR A 156 4.86 13.81 9.65
N GLU A 157 3.63 13.85 10.14
CA GLU A 157 2.44 13.75 9.30
C GLU A 157 2.27 14.98 8.40
N LYS A 158 2.41 16.19 8.96
CA LYS A 158 2.38 17.44 8.17
C LYS A 158 3.46 17.43 7.10
N MET A 159 4.66 16.95 7.44
CA MET A 159 5.77 16.85 6.48
C MET A 159 5.44 15.90 5.33
N GLU A 160 4.87 14.73 5.62
CA GLU A 160 4.39 13.81 4.57
C GLU A 160 3.33 14.46 3.69
N ASP A 161 2.35 15.14 4.28
CA ASP A 161 1.26 15.78 3.55
C ASP A 161 1.76 16.87 2.61
N ILE A 162 2.73 17.69 3.05
CA ILE A 162 3.39 18.70 2.22
C ILE A 162 4.12 18.03 1.06
N LEU A 163 4.88 16.97 1.32
CA LEU A 163 5.60 16.25 0.27
C LEU A 163 4.65 15.62 -0.77
N ILE A 164 3.49 15.12 -0.32
CA ILE A 164 2.44 14.60 -1.21
C ILE A 164 1.75 15.74 -1.98
N GLN A 165 1.43 16.84 -1.31
CA GLN A 165 0.77 18.03 -1.88
C GLN A 165 1.59 18.63 -3.02
N TYR A 166 2.92 18.68 -2.84
CA TYR A 166 3.89 19.20 -3.82
C TYR A 166 4.50 18.11 -4.70
N ASP A 167 3.91 16.92 -4.73
CA ASP A 167 4.27 15.82 -5.65
C ASP A 167 5.76 15.46 -5.62
N PHE A 168 6.31 15.26 -4.41
CA PHE A 168 7.70 14.90 -4.16
C PHE A 168 8.01 13.46 -4.60
N ASN A 169 8.04 13.27 -5.90
CA ASN A 169 8.08 11.97 -6.57
C ASN A 169 9.47 11.32 -6.63
N THR A 170 10.25 11.44 -5.55
CA THR A 170 11.50 10.67 -5.46
C THR A 170 11.21 9.18 -5.20
N PRO A 171 11.95 8.25 -5.83
CA PRO A 171 11.79 6.82 -5.55
C PRO A 171 11.98 6.47 -4.06
N LYS A 172 12.88 7.19 -3.38
CA LYS A 172 13.09 7.01 -1.94
C LYS A 172 11.85 7.35 -1.14
N PHE A 173 11.16 8.45 -1.48
CA PHE A 173 9.95 8.87 -0.76
C PHE A 173 8.81 7.89 -0.97
N PHE A 174 8.62 7.41 -2.20
CA PHE A 174 7.68 6.32 -2.47
C PHE A 174 7.98 5.09 -1.60
N ASN A 175 9.23 4.64 -1.56
CA ASN A 175 9.62 3.48 -0.73
C ASN A 175 9.39 3.71 0.76
N TYR A 176 9.59 4.94 1.26
CA TYR A 176 9.25 5.31 2.63
C TYR A 176 7.75 5.13 2.89
N CYS A 177 6.89 5.67 2.03
CA CYS A 177 5.43 5.52 2.14
C CYS A 177 4.99 4.04 2.03
N ALA A 178 5.59 3.28 1.11
CA ALA A 178 5.30 1.87 0.94
C ALA A 178 5.69 1.05 2.19
N LYS A 179 6.85 1.34 2.79
CA LYS A 179 7.27 0.72 4.06
C LYS A 179 6.35 1.09 5.22
N LYS A 180 5.91 2.35 5.29
CA LYS A 180 4.93 2.79 6.29
C LYS A 180 3.62 2.02 6.16
N CYS A 181 3.08 1.91 4.94
CA CYS A 181 1.90 1.10 4.65
C CYS A 181 2.09 -0.36 5.10
N LEU A 182 3.22 -0.99 4.78
CA LEU A 182 3.53 -2.36 5.22
C LEU A 182 3.59 -2.50 6.76
N ASN A 183 4.22 -1.55 7.44
CA ASN A 183 4.33 -1.55 8.90
C ASN A 183 2.99 -1.30 9.61
N GLU A 184 2.07 -0.58 8.97
CA GLU A 184 0.70 -0.42 9.47
C GLU A 184 -0.18 -1.64 9.16
N THR A 185 0.25 -2.51 8.23
CA THR A 185 -0.39 -3.78 7.87
C THR A 185 0.40 -4.99 8.35
N VAL A 186 0.94 -4.96 9.56
CA VAL A 186 1.74 -6.07 10.14
C VAL A 186 0.92 -7.35 10.27
N GLU A 187 1.59 -8.50 10.06
CA GLU A 187 1.04 -9.85 9.96
C GLU A 187 0.16 -10.32 11.15
N ASN A 188 0.21 -9.64 12.30
CA ASN A 188 -0.57 -9.98 13.50
C ASN A 188 -1.94 -9.29 13.57
N THR A 189 -2.30 -8.47 12.59
CA THR A 189 -3.62 -7.81 12.51
C THR A 189 -4.55 -8.61 11.62
N SER A 190 -5.86 -8.59 11.91
CA SER A 190 -6.85 -9.29 11.08
C SER A 190 -6.85 -8.73 9.65
N LEU A 191 -7.16 -9.57 8.66
CA LEU A 191 -7.25 -9.12 7.25
C LEU A 191 -8.24 -7.96 7.07
N HIS A 192 -9.29 -7.90 7.90
CA HIS A 192 -10.25 -6.81 7.92
C HIS A 192 -9.62 -5.50 8.43
N SER A 193 -8.86 -5.54 9.53
CA SER A 193 -8.15 -4.38 10.04
C SER A 193 -7.09 -3.88 9.05
N GLN A 194 -6.38 -4.78 8.37
CA GLN A 194 -5.44 -4.39 7.30
C GLN A 194 -6.16 -3.68 6.14
N MET A 195 -7.36 -4.13 5.77
CA MET A 195 -8.18 -3.50 4.74
C MET A 195 -8.63 -2.11 5.17
N GLU A 196 -9.13 -1.96 6.40
CA GLU A 196 -9.53 -0.66 6.97
C GLU A 196 -8.36 0.33 7.00
N ASN A 197 -7.16 -0.12 7.38
CA ASN A 197 -5.96 0.72 7.37
C ASN A 197 -5.66 1.24 5.96
N ILE A 198 -5.69 0.38 4.94
CA ILE A 198 -5.44 0.83 3.54
C ILE A 198 -6.53 1.78 3.06
N ILE A 199 -7.79 1.55 3.42
CA ILE A 199 -8.90 2.47 3.10
C ILE A 199 -8.62 3.84 3.73
N SER A 200 -8.24 3.89 5.01
CA SER A 200 -7.94 5.15 5.70
C SER A 200 -6.77 5.91 5.06
N LEU A 201 -5.72 5.21 4.60
CA LEU A 201 -4.59 5.79 3.89
C LEU A 201 -5.00 6.37 2.52
N GLU A 202 -5.89 5.68 1.81
CA GLU A 202 -6.44 6.15 0.54
C GLU A 202 -7.35 7.37 0.73
N GLU A 203 -8.19 7.37 1.77
CA GLU A 203 -9.04 8.50 2.14
C GLU A 203 -8.20 9.73 2.48
N ARG A 204 -7.17 9.58 3.34
CA ARG A 204 -6.21 10.65 3.64
C ARG A 204 -5.56 11.18 2.36
N LEU A 205 -5.09 10.30 1.48
CA LEU A 205 -4.51 10.71 0.20
C LEU A 205 -5.49 11.54 -0.64
N ASN A 206 -6.78 11.19 -0.65
CA ASN A 206 -7.79 11.92 -1.40
C ASN A 206 -8.13 13.29 -0.79
N VAL A 207 -8.00 13.46 0.53
CA VAL A 207 -8.23 14.74 1.23
C VAL A 207 -7.08 15.74 1.05
N ILE A 208 -5.83 15.26 0.96
CA ILE A 208 -4.67 16.15 0.77
C ILE A 208 -4.86 16.94 -0.54
N PRO A 209 -4.85 18.29 -0.52
CA PRO A 209 -4.98 19.09 -1.74
C PRO A 209 -3.74 18.92 -2.63
N GLN A 210 -3.93 18.80 -3.94
CA GLN A 210 -2.81 18.72 -4.89
C GLN A 210 -2.47 20.10 -5.45
N LYS A 211 -1.22 20.55 -5.28
CA LYS A 211 -0.71 21.73 -5.98
C LYS A 211 -0.30 21.28 -7.39
N ARG A 212 -1.11 21.65 -8.39
CA ARG A 212 -0.95 21.16 -9.78
C ARG A 212 0.39 21.62 -10.38
N PHE A 213 0.95 20.78 -11.25
CA PHE A 213 2.11 21.05 -12.12
C PHE A 213 3.49 21.20 -11.45
N VAL A 214 3.58 20.94 -10.15
CA VAL A 214 4.83 21.01 -9.39
C VAL A 214 5.30 19.58 -9.12
N ARG A 215 6.52 19.22 -9.55
CA ARG A 215 7.14 17.88 -9.39
C ARG A 215 8.66 18.02 -9.31
N LEU A 216 9.34 17.19 -8.52
CA LEU A 216 10.80 17.22 -8.53
C LEU A 216 11.31 16.72 -9.88
N THR A 217 10.85 15.53 -10.30
CA THR A 217 11.14 14.97 -11.63
C THR A 217 9.89 15.05 -12.48
N PHE A 218 9.91 15.90 -13.51
CA PHE A 218 8.71 16.10 -14.36
C PHE A 218 8.38 14.88 -15.24
N GLU A 219 9.40 14.12 -15.64
CA GLU A 219 9.27 12.94 -16.50
C GLU A 219 8.69 11.73 -15.76
N ASP A 220 8.86 11.69 -14.43
CA ASP A 220 8.40 10.59 -13.60
C ASP A 220 6.90 10.74 -13.25
N GLU A 221 6.30 9.59 -12.93
CA GLU A 221 4.93 9.53 -12.44
C GLU A 221 4.77 10.31 -11.12
N SER A 222 3.59 10.87 -10.90
CA SER A 222 3.25 11.56 -9.65
C SER A 222 3.32 10.62 -8.45
N ILE A 223 3.83 11.09 -7.31
CA ILE A 223 3.81 10.31 -6.06
C ILE A 223 2.38 9.91 -5.70
N ARG A 224 1.40 10.79 -5.92
CA ARG A 224 0.00 10.50 -5.65
C ARG A 224 -0.51 9.34 -6.50
N GLN A 225 -0.12 9.31 -7.77
CA GLN A 225 -0.52 8.23 -8.66
C GLN A 225 0.16 6.91 -8.28
N GLN A 226 1.47 6.96 -7.98
CA GLN A 226 2.21 5.79 -7.48
C GLN A 226 1.56 5.21 -6.21
N LEU A 227 1.17 6.06 -5.26
CA LEU A 227 0.49 5.64 -4.02
C LEU A 227 -0.91 5.08 -4.28
N LYS A 228 -1.69 5.68 -5.19
CA LYS A 228 -3.01 5.13 -5.58
C LYS A 228 -2.89 3.74 -6.17
N THR A 229 -1.91 3.52 -7.06
CA THR A 229 -1.63 2.21 -7.64
C THR A 229 -1.24 1.21 -6.54
N LEU A 230 -0.31 1.58 -5.65
CA LEU A 230 0.09 0.74 -4.52
C LEU A 230 -1.10 0.34 -3.65
N TYR A 231 -1.96 1.29 -3.26
CA TYR A 231 -3.11 0.99 -2.39
C TYR A 231 -4.15 0.13 -3.10
N LYS A 232 -4.36 0.32 -4.41
CA LYS A 232 -5.24 -0.52 -5.21
C LYS A 232 -4.76 -1.97 -5.23
N GLU A 233 -3.50 -2.20 -5.59
CA GLU A 233 -2.88 -3.53 -5.63
C GLU A 233 -2.94 -4.22 -4.26
N LYS A 234 -2.68 -3.48 -3.17
CA LYS A 234 -2.76 -4.03 -1.81
C LYS A 234 -4.19 -4.43 -1.41
N LYS A 235 -5.20 -3.62 -1.76
CA LYS A 235 -6.61 -4.00 -1.53
C LYS A 235 -7.00 -5.24 -2.32
N GLU A 236 -6.59 -5.34 -3.58
CA GLU A 236 -6.87 -6.52 -4.41
C GLU A 236 -6.26 -7.79 -3.81
N SER A 237 -4.98 -7.74 -3.41
CA SER A 237 -4.31 -8.86 -2.74
C SER A 237 -4.99 -9.28 -1.42
N LEU A 238 -5.47 -8.32 -0.62
CA LEU A 238 -6.19 -8.65 0.62
C LEU A 238 -7.58 -9.25 0.35
N LYS A 239 -8.28 -8.83 -0.71
CA LYS A 239 -9.56 -9.44 -1.11
C LYS A 239 -9.38 -10.89 -1.51
N GLU A 240 -8.37 -11.19 -2.33
CA GLU A 240 -8.03 -12.56 -2.71
C GLU A 240 -7.72 -13.43 -1.49
N ARG A 241 -6.94 -12.91 -0.53
CA ARG A 241 -6.64 -13.63 0.73
C ARG A 241 -7.90 -13.90 1.57
N LEU A 242 -8.83 -12.95 1.63
CA LEU A 242 -10.10 -13.13 2.34
C LEU A 242 -10.98 -14.20 1.68
N GLU A 243 -11.04 -14.21 0.35
CA GLU A 243 -11.79 -15.21 -0.41
C GLU A 243 -11.21 -16.61 -0.22
N LEU A 244 -9.88 -16.76 -0.29
CA LEU A 244 -9.21 -18.04 -0.03
C LEU A 244 -9.53 -18.58 1.37
N ARG A 245 -9.50 -17.73 2.42
CA ARG A 245 -9.88 -18.16 3.77
C ARG A 245 -11.35 -18.56 3.89
N ARG A 246 -12.26 -17.88 3.18
CA ARG A 246 -13.68 -18.27 3.16
C ARG A 246 -13.88 -19.62 2.52
N ASN A 247 -13.19 -19.88 1.41
CA ASN A 247 -13.25 -21.15 0.72
C ASN A 247 -12.67 -22.29 1.58
N GLU A 248 -11.55 -22.07 2.26
CA GLU A 248 -10.97 -23.04 3.20
C GLU A 248 -11.96 -23.43 4.32
N ILE A 249 -12.66 -22.45 4.90
CA ILE A 249 -13.69 -22.72 5.92
C ILE A 249 -14.86 -23.51 5.33
N LEU A 250 -15.31 -23.18 4.12
CA LEU A 250 -16.40 -23.91 3.45
C LEU A 250 -16.01 -25.36 3.15
N ASP A 251 -14.80 -25.56 2.63
CA ASP A 251 -14.25 -26.88 2.34
C ASP A 251 -14.16 -27.71 3.62
N SER A 252 -13.63 -27.14 4.71
CA SER A 252 -13.53 -27.85 6.00
C SER A 252 -14.89 -28.34 6.53
N LYS A 253 -15.97 -27.57 6.28
CA LYS A 253 -17.34 -27.97 6.66
C LYS A 253 -17.86 -29.09 5.77
N LEU A 254 -17.63 -29.02 4.46
CA LEU A 254 -18.03 -30.06 3.51
C LEU A 254 -17.31 -31.39 3.76
N TRP A 255 -16.05 -31.34 4.19
CA TRP A 255 -15.29 -32.53 4.59
C TRP A 255 -15.88 -33.21 5.83
N GLN A 256 -16.28 -32.44 6.85
CA GLN A 256 -16.93 -32.99 8.05
C GLN A 256 -18.27 -33.67 7.77
N ASP A 257 -19.03 -33.22 6.77
CA ASP A 257 -20.33 -33.81 6.42
C ASP A 257 -20.21 -35.13 5.64
N ASN A 258 -19.05 -35.42 5.02
CA ASN A 258 -18.83 -36.61 4.20
C ASN A 258 -18.31 -37.85 4.96
N GLU A 259 -17.92 -37.72 6.23
CA GLU A 259 -17.29 -38.80 7.03
C GLU A 259 -18.29 -39.62 7.88
N LYS A 260 -19.56 -39.73 7.47
CA LYS A 260 -20.56 -40.51 8.24
C LYS A 260 -20.32 -42.01 8.14
N ALA A 261 -20.17 -42.65 9.30
CA ALA A 261 -20.01 -44.10 9.40
C ALA A 261 -21.29 -44.83 8.95
N MET A 262 -21.16 -45.83 8.10
CA MET A 262 -22.30 -46.61 7.61
C MET A 262 -22.64 -47.74 8.59
N VAL A 263 -23.89 -47.77 9.06
CA VAL A 263 -24.44 -48.83 9.91
C VAL A 263 -25.38 -49.68 9.06
N ASN A 264 -25.22 -51.01 9.11
CA ASN A 264 -26.09 -51.93 8.35
C ASN A 264 -27.42 -52.20 9.06
N LEU A 265 -28.14 -51.13 9.41
CA LEU A 265 -29.49 -51.13 9.99
C LEU A 265 -30.35 -50.14 9.20
N SER A 266 -31.65 -50.39 9.11
CA SER A 266 -32.59 -49.38 8.62
C SER A 266 -32.79 -48.26 9.65
N VAL A 267 -33.28 -47.10 9.22
CA VAL A 267 -33.54 -45.97 10.14
C VAL A 267 -34.44 -46.36 11.33
N PRO A 268 -35.56 -47.08 11.14
CA PRO A 268 -36.36 -47.58 12.27
C PRO A 268 -35.59 -48.55 13.19
N GLN A 269 -34.80 -49.47 12.64
CA GLN A 269 -34.00 -50.42 13.42
C GLN A 269 -32.92 -49.72 14.24
N MET A 270 -32.24 -48.73 13.66
CA MET A 270 -31.25 -47.92 14.34
C MET A 270 -31.88 -47.10 15.48
N GLY A 271 -33.06 -46.51 15.23
CA GLY A 271 -33.81 -45.78 16.25
C GLY A 271 -34.18 -46.67 17.44
N LEU A 272 -34.73 -47.85 17.15
CA LEU A 272 -35.07 -48.86 18.18
C LEU A 272 -33.82 -49.36 18.91
N PHE A 273 -32.71 -49.59 18.21
CA PHE A 273 -31.45 -50.05 18.80
C PHE A 273 -30.90 -49.04 19.81
N ILE A 274 -30.83 -47.76 19.45
CA ILE A 274 -30.40 -46.68 20.37
C ILE A 274 -31.31 -46.65 21.59
N ARG A 275 -32.64 -46.76 21.38
CA ARG A 275 -33.61 -46.79 22.46
C ARG A 275 -33.40 -47.98 23.39
N LEU A 276 -33.17 -49.19 22.86
CA LEU A 276 -32.90 -50.36 23.68
C LEU A 276 -31.67 -50.18 24.56
N PHE A 277 -30.61 -49.55 24.05
CA PHE A 277 -29.40 -49.25 24.84
C PHE A 277 -29.66 -48.23 25.94
N MET A 278 -30.50 -47.23 25.68
CA MET A 278 -30.99 -46.32 26.72
C MET A 278 -31.87 -47.04 27.74
N GLU A 279 -32.71 -47.97 27.30
CA GLU A 279 -33.61 -48.71 28.18
C GLU A 279 -32.88 -49.70 29.08
N GLN A 280 -31.74 -50.23 28.63
CA GLN A 280 -30.85 -51.11 29.41
C GLN A 280 -29.81 -50.34 30.23
N GLY A 281 -29.84 -49.01 30.24
CA GLY A 281 -28.90 -48.17 30.98
C GLY A 281 -27.46 -48.15 30.44
N ILE A 282 -27.23 -48.68 29.24
CA ILE A 282 -25.92 -48.63 28.55
C ILE A 282 -25.65 -47.20 28.06
N ILE A 283 -26.70 -46.49 27.65
CA ILE A 283 -26.66 -45.07 27.28
C ILE A 283 -27.51 -44.27 28.28
N PRO A 284 -27.02 -43.12 28.79
CA PRO A 284 -27.81 -42.28 29.71
C PRO A 284 -29.14 -41.81 29.10
N ARG A 285 -30.21 -41.80 29.91
CA ARG A 285 -31.55 -41.33 29.49
C ARG A 285 -31.77 -39.82 29.65
N GLU A 286 -30.80 -39.09 30.17
CA GLU A 286 -30.95 -37.68 30.58
C GLU A 286 -31.22 -36.74 29.39
N ASP A 287 -30.60 -36.99 28.23
CA ASP A 287 -30.71 -36.14 27.04
C ASP A 287 -31.02 -36.97 25.77
N ILE A 288 -32.25 -37.48 25.70
CA ILE A 288 -32.74 -38.31 24.57
C ILE A 288 -32.53 -37.58 23.23
N GLY A 289 -32.92 -36.30 23.14
CA GLY A 289 -32.80 -35.51 21.91
C GLY A 289 -31.36 -35.29 21.45
N LYS A 290 -30.43 -34.98 22.37
CA LYS A 290 -29.01 -34.81 22.01
C LYS A 290 -28.39 -36.12 21.54
N THR A 291 -28.78 -37.24 22.16
CA THR A 291 -28.30 -38.56 21.77
C THR A 291 -28.73 -38.90 20.35
N PHE A 292 -30.02 -38.76 20.02
CA PHE A 292 -30.49 -38.99 18.65
C PHE A 292 -29.86 -38.02 17.64
N ASN A 293 -29.60 -36.77 18.02
CA ASN A 293 -28.88 -35.81 17.18
C ASN A 293 -27.43 -36.25 16.91
N TYR A 294 -26.72 -36.75 17.92
CA TYR A 294 -25.38 -37.31 17.75
C TYR A 294 -25.37 -38.46 16.75
N TYR A 295 -26.27 -39.44 16.90
CA TYR A 295 -26.33 -40.58 15.99
C TYR A 295 -26.75 -40.19 14.56
N ALA A 296 -27.67 -39.24 14.40
CA ALA A 296 -28.06 -38.70 13.09
C ALA A 296 -26.93 -37.92 12.38
N LYS A 297 -26.08 -37.25 13.16
CA LYS A 297 -24.93 -36.48 12.65
C LYS A 297 -23.81 -37.40 12.17
N HIS A 298 -23.51 -38.47 12.91
CA HIS A 298 -22.30 -39.27 12.68
C HIS A 298 -22.51 -40.56 11.89
N PHE A 299 -23.76 -41.02 11.70
CA PHE A 299 -24.04 -42.28 11.03
C PHE A 299 -25.00 -42.15 9.84
N ARG A 300 -24.90 -43.11 8.93
CA ARG A 300 -25.80 -43.30 7.79
C ARG A 300 -26.27 -44.76 7.68
N THR A 301 -27.37 -45.00 6.98
CA THR A 301 -27.90 -46.35 6.69
C THR A 301 -27.71 -46.72 5.22
N PRO A 302 -27.86 -48.00 4.80
CA PRO A 302 -27.63 -48.42 3.42
C PRO A 302 -28.53 -47.73 2.39
N HIS A 303 -29.74 -47.35 2.78
CA HIS A 303 -30.75 -46.76 1.89
C HIS A 303 -31.01 -45.28 2.18
N THR A 304 -30.32 -44.69 3.16
CA THR A 304 -30.56 -43.29 3.56
C THR A 304 -29.27 -42.69 4.12
N SER A 305 -28.66 -41.80 3.33
CA SER A 305 -27.43 -41.06 3.65
C SER A 305 -27.66 -39.95 4.69
N PHE A 306 -28.86 -39.39 4.72
CA PHE A 306 -29.27 -38.36 5.66
C PHE A 306 -30.39 -38.84 6.57
N ILE A 307 -30.10 -38.95 7.86
CA ILE A 307 -31.07 -39.32 8.90
C ILE A 307 -31.41 -38.06 9.67
N SER A 308 -32.69 -37.71 9.82
CA SER A 308 -33.07 -36.63 10.74
C SER A 308 -33.18 -37.17 12.17
N ALA A 309 -32.68 -36.39 13.13
CA ALA A 309 -32.72 -36.73 14.55
C ALA A 309 -34.17 -36.97 15.03
N GLU A 310 -35.10 -36.13 14.58
CA GLU A 310 -36.53 -36.25 14.90
C GLU A 310 -37.16 -37.52 14.33
N SER A 311 -36.82 -37.91 13.08
CA SER A 311 -37.34 -39.14 12.48
C SER A 311 -36.81 -40.37 13.22
N LEU A 312 -35.53 -40.35 13.57
CA LEU A 312 -34.87 -41.43 14.32
C LEU A 312 -35.49 -41.58 15.71
N GLN A 313 -35.73 -40.47 16.40
CA GLN A 313 -36.39 -40.45 17.70
C GLN A 313 -37.85 -40.92 17.63
N LYS A 314 -38.63 -40.42 16.66
CA LYS A 314 -40.03 -40.82 16.50
C LYS A 314 -40.18 -42.32 16.24
N LYS A 315 -39.35 -42.86 15.34
CA LYS A 315 -39.33 -44.29 14.99
C LYS A 315 -38.79 -45.20 16.11
N SER A 316 -38.17 -44.60 17.13
CA SER A 316 -37.75 -45.32 18.33
C SER A 316 -38.89 -45.51 19.34
N SER A 317 -39.89 -44.62 19.32
CA SER A 317 -41.05 -44.66 20.22
C SER A 317 -42.26 -45.35 19.58
N ASP A 318 -42.48 -45.12 18.28
CA ASP A 318 -43.56 -45.72 17.50
C ASP A 318 -43.00 -46.84 16.62
N VAL A 319 -42.92 -48.04 17.20
CA VAL A 319 -42.17 -49.16 16.64
C VAL A 319 -43.11 -50.14 15.94
N GLU A 320 -42.98 -50.26 14.63
CA GLU A 320 -43.68 -51.28 13.86
C GLU A 320 -43.25 -52.70 14.29
N PHE A 321 -44.23 -53.62 14.36
CA PHE A 321 -43.97 -55.02 14.73
C PHE A 321 -42.90 -55.69 13.86
N ALA A 322 -42.87 -55.39 12.56
CA ALA A 322 -41.86 -55.91 11.64
C ALA A 322 -40.45 -55.43 12.00
N THR A 323 -40.29 -54.17 12.43
CA THR A 323 -39.03 -53.61 12.91
C THR A 323 -38.58 -54.31 14.19
N ALA A 324 -39.48 -54.45 15.18
CA ALA A 324 -39.19 -55.16 16.43
C ALA A 324 -38.81 -56.62 16.21
N LYS A 325 -39.52 -57.34 15.32
CA LYS A 325 -39.22 -58.73 14.97
C LYS A 325 -37.83 -58.88 14.35
N LYS A 326 -37.47 -58.03 13.38
CA LYS A 326 -36.12 -58.04 12.78
C LYS A 326 -35.04 -57.71 13.80
N MET A 327 -35.31 -56.73 14.68
CA MET A 327 -34.36 -56.31 15.69
C MET A 327 -34.12 -57.40 16.75
N LYS A 328 -35.18 -58.09 17.16
CA LYS A 328 -35.11 -59.30 18.00
C LYS A 328 -34.26 -60.39 17.35
N SER A 329 -34.44 -60.67 16.06
CA SER A 329 -33.61 -61.65 15.34
C SER A 329 -32.13 -61.27 15.34
N GLN A 330 -31.79 -60.00 15.14
CA GLN A 330 -30.40 -59.52 15.19
C GLN A 330 -29.79 -59.65 16.59
N LEU A 331 -30.54 -59.31 17.65
CA LEU A 331 -30.09 -59.46 19.03
C LEU A 331 -29.90 -60.94 19.41
N ILE A 332 -30.80 -61.83 19.00
CA ILE A 332 -30.63 -63.28 19.18
C ILE A 332 -29.37 -63.76 18.46
N GLY A 333 -29.09 -63.25 17.25
CA GLY A 333 -27.86 -63.54 16.53
C GLY A 333 -26.60 -63.13 17.33
N MET A 334 -26.62 -61.96 17.97
CA MET A 334 -25.53 -61.50 18.84
C MET A 334 -25.38 -62.40 20.08
N VAL A 335 -26.48 -62.79 20.73
CA VAL A 335 -26.48 -63.69 21.89
C VAL A 335 -25.97 -65.08 21.52
N ASN A 336 -26.41 -65.64 20.39
CA ASN A 336 -25.95 -66.94 19.91
C ASN A 336 -24.45 -66.90 19.61
N TRP A 337 -23.97 -65.84 18.97
CA TRP A 337 -22.54 -65.65 18.72
C TRP A 337 -21.75 -65.63 20.03
N LEU A 338 -22.23 -64.93 21.08
CA LEU A 338 -21.60 -64.95 22.40
C LEU A 338 -21.59 -66.35 23.02
N ASN A 339 -22.70 -67.08 22.93
CA ASN A 339 -22.81 -68.45 23.46
C ASN A 339 -21.83 -69.40 22.76
N GLU A 340 -21.70 -69.30 21.44
CA GLU A 340 -20.78 -70.12 20.65
C GLU A 340 -19.30 -69.83 20.95
N HIS A 341 -18.95 -68.57 21.21
CA HIS A 341 -17.56 -68.14 21.33
C HIS A 341 -17.06 -68.04 22.78
N TYR A 342 -17.96 -67.89 23.75
CA TYR A 342 -17.62 -67.65 25.16
C TYR A 342 -18.34 -68.56 26.16
N ASN A 343 -19.10 -69.57 25.69
CA ASN A 343 -19.80 -70.57 26.53
C ASN A 343 -20.68 -69.95 27.63
N THR A 344 -21.34 -68.83 27.32
CA THR A 344 -22.18 -68.08 28.27
C THR A 344 -23.50 -68.79 28.65
N SER A 345 -23.82 -69.92 28.03
CA SER A 345 -25.07 -70.68 28.23
C SER A 345 -25.07 -71.64 29.44
N ASN A 346 -23.92 -71.81 30.12
CA ASN A 346 -23.78 -72.74 31.26
C ASN A 346 -23.70 -72.07 32.64
N PHE A 347 -23.85 -70.74 32.74
CA PHE A 347 -23.98 -70.08 34.03
C PHE A 347 -25.44 -70.09 34.47
N LYS A 348 -25.81 -71.02 35.37
CA LYS A 348 -26.98 -70.83 36.24
C LYS A 348 -26.67 -69.64 37.14
N ASP A 349 -27.52 -68.63 37.10
CA ASP A 349 -27.44 -67.41 37.92
C ASP A 349 -27.10 -67.73 39.38
N SER A 350 -26.13 -67.00 39.95
CA SER A 350 -25.86 -66.92 41.39
C SER A 350 -26.56 -65.70 41.96
#